data_AF-A0A4R5DSM0-F1
#
_entry.id   AF-A0A4R5DSM0-F1
#
_cell.length_a   1.000
_cell.length_b   1.000
_cell.length_c   1.000
_cell.angle_alpha   90.00
_cell.angle_beta   90.00
_cell.angle_gamma   90.00
#
_symmetry.space_group_name_H-M   'P 1'
#
loop_
_entity.id
_entity.type
_entity.pdbx_description
1 polymer ?
#
loop_
_entity_poly.entity_id
_entity_poly.type
_entity_poly.pdbx_seq_one_letter_code
_entity_poly.pdbx_strand_id
1 'polypeptide(L)' 'MKVILDIKDSKADFVMELLGNFSFVKSMPLSPYKAKVLEDIREAVDEMRMVSEGKLVARDAEELFNEL' A
#
# COMPACT_ATOMS: atom_id res chain seq x y z
N MET A 1 13.08 10.03 5.70
CA MET A 1 11.62 9.81 5.71
C MET A 1 11.27 8.92 4.52
N LYS A 2 10.33 7.99 4.66
CA LYS A 2 9.84 7.15 3.54
C LYS A 2 8.41 7.58 3.21
N VAL A 3 8.09 7.75 1.94
CA VAL A 3 6.79 8.23 1.45
C VAL A 3 6.36 7.33 0.30
N ILE A 4 5.07 6.97 0.27
CA ILE A 4 4.44 6.26 -0.85
C ILE A 4 3.69 7.31 -1.67
N LEU A 5 3.89 7.28 -2.99
CA LEU A 5 3.23 8.18 -3.93
C LEU A 5 2.32 7.35 -4.83
N ASP A 6 1.05 7.69 -4.84
CA ASP A 6 0.09 7.19 -5.83
C ASP A 6 0.11 8.15 -7.03
N ILE A 7 0.57 7.64 -8.17
CA ILE A 7 0.81 8.42 -9.38
C ILE A 7 0.08 7.72 -10.52
N LYS A 8 -0.68 8.48 -11.31
CA LYS A 8 -1.28 7.95 -12.54
C LYS A 8 -0.18 7.42 -13.47
N ASP A 9 -0.34 6.22 -14.01
CA ASP A 9 0.63 5.57 -14.91
C ASP A 9 1.15 6.50 -16.01
N SER A 10 0.24 7.24 -16.67
CA SER A 10 0.57 8.23 -17.72
C SER A 10 1.55 9.36 -17.30
N LYS A 11 1.79 9.52 -15.99
CA LYS A 11 2.66 10.54 -15.40
C LYS A 11 3.81 9.93 -14.58
N ALA A 12 3.87 8.61 -14.45
CA ALA A 12 4.88 7.94 -13.63
C ALA A 12 6.30 8.26 -14.11
N ASP A 13 6.55 8.17 -15.41
CA ASP A 13 7.87 8.45 -16.01
C ASP A 13 8.34 9.89 -15.72
N PHE A 14 7.46 10.86 -15.92
CA PHE A 14 7.74 12.28 -15.64
C PHE A 14 8.10 12.51 -14.16
N VAL A 15 7.34 11.92 -13.23
CA VAL A 15 7.61 12.08 -11.80
C VAL A 15 8.91 11.39 -11.41
N MET A 16 9.22 10.22 -11.99
CA MET A 16 10.47 9.52 -11.73
C MET A 16 11.69 10.31 -12.22
N GLU A 17 11.62 10.94 -13.39
CA GLU A 17 12.66 11.85 -13.89
C GLU A 17 12.84 13.07 -12.98
N LEU A 18 11.73 13.68 -12.53
CA LEU A 18 11.78 14.80 -11.59
C LEU A 18 12.45 14.41 -10.27
N LEU A 19 12.10 13.25 -9.72
CA LEU A 19 12.69 12.73 -8.49
C LEU A 19 14.18 12.39 -8.65
N GLY A 20 14.58 11.92 -9.84
CA GLY A 20 15.98 11.63 -10.16
C GLY A 20 16.88 12.87 -10.19
N ASN A 21 16.33 14.07 -10.40
CA ASN A 21 17.08 15.33 -10.36
C ASN A 21 17.46 15.76 -8.93
N PHE A 22 16.81 15.20 -7.90
CA PHE A 22 17.13 15.50 -6.51
C PHE A 22 18.17 14.51 -5.98
N SER A 23 19.42 14.96 -5.79
CA SER A 23 20.53 14.12 -5.29
C SER A 23 20.33 13.54 -3.89
N PHE A 24 19.38 14.08 -3.13
CA PHE A 24 19.00 13.64 -1.79
C PHE A 24 17.79 12.67 -1.78
N VAL A 25 17.22 12.35 -2.94
CA VAL A 25 16.08 11.44 -3.07
C VAL A 25 16.51 10.16 -3.78
N LYS A 26 16.15 9.02 -3.20
CA LYS A 26 16.32 7.71 -3.84
C LYS A 26 14.95 7.21 -4.27
N SER A 27 14.63 7.36 -5.55
CA SER A 27 13.42 6.81 -6.15
C SER A 27 13.66 5.36 -6.60
N MET A 28 12.70 4.47 -6.34
CA MET A 28 12.66 3.13 -6.90
C MET A 28 11.22 2.79 -7.24
N PRO A 29 10.93 2.33 -8.48
CA PRO A 29 9.59 1.85 -8.80
C PRO A 29 9.31 0.58 -7.99
N LEU A 30 8.12 0.49 -7.39
CA LEU A 30 7.62 -0.77 -6.89
C LEU A 30 7.04 -1.57 -8.06
N SER A 31 7.25 -2.89 -8.06
CA SER A 31 6.49 -3.75 -8.97
C SER A 31 5.00 -3.71 -8.58
N PRO A 32 4.08 -3.89 -9.54
CA PRO A 32 2.63 -3.90 -9.26
C PRO A 32 2.25 -4.86 -8.13
N TYR A 33 2.87 -6.04 -8.11
CA TYR A 33 2.67 -7.03 -7.04
C TYR A 33 3.08 -6.49 -5.65
N LYS A 34 4.25 -5.84 -5.54
CA LYS A 34 4.72 -5.30 -4.26
C LYS A 34 3.88 -4.11 -3.79
N ALA A 35 3.37 -3.30 -4.72
CA ALA A 35 2.46 -2.21 -4.40
C ALA A 35 1.15 -2.74 -3.82
N LYS A 36 0.54 -3.73 -4.50
CA LYS A 36 -0.69 -4.38 -4.04
C LYS A 36 -0.54 -5.01 -2.66
N VAL A 37 0.52 -5.80 -2.44
CA VAL A 37 0.76 -6.43 -1.13
C VAL A 37 0.88 -5.41 0.00
N LEU A 38 1.51 -4.25 -0.25
CA LEU A 38 1.59 -3.20 0.76
C LEU A 38 0.25 -2.52 1.03
N GLU A 39 -0.58 -2.34 0.00
CA GLU A 39 -1.93 -1.82 0.11
C GLU A 39 -2.82 -2.78 0.91
N ASP A 40 -2.84 -4.05 0.53
CA ASP A 40 -3.59 -5.12 1.20
C ASP A 40 -3.21 -5.23 2.70
N ILE A 41 -1.91 -5.15 3.01
CA ILE A 41 -1.43 -5.16 4.41
C ILE A 41 -1.90 -3.92 5.17
N ARG A 42 -1.85 -2.74 4.53
CA ARG A 42 -2.26 -1.49 5.17
C ARG A 42 -3.76 -1.51 5.47
N GLU A 43 -4.56 -1.98 4.52
CA GLU A 43 -6.00 -2.15 4.69
C GLU A 43 -6.30 -3.11 5.84
N ALA A 44 -5.65 -4.27 5.88
CA ALA A 44 -5.80 -5.23 6.98
C ALA A 44 -5.45 -4.65 8.36
N VAL A 45 -4.41 -3.81 8.44
CA VAL A 45 -4.04 -3.13 9.70
C VAL A 45 -5.10 -2.11 10.11
N ASP A 46 -5.65 -1.34 9.15
CA ASP A 46 -6.72 -0.39 9.41
C ASP A 46 -8.02 -1.10 9.84
N GLU A 47 -8.36 -2.23 9.22
CA GLU A 47 -9.48 -3.09 9.62
C GLU A 47 -9.31 -3.62 11.05
N MET A 48 -8.13 -4.15 11.39
CA MET A 48 -7.83 -4.62 12.75
C MET A 48 -7.92 -3.51 13.79
N ARG A 49 -7.56 -2.27 13.42
CA ARG A 49 -7.77 -1.11 14.28
C ARG A 49 -9.25 -0.81 14.46
N MET A 50 -10.05 -0.87 13.41
CA MET A 50 -11.51 -0.70 13.50
C MET A 50 -12.20 -1.79 14.33
N VAL A 51 -11.72 -3.03 14.26
CA VAL A 51 -12.13 -4.13 15.16
C VAL A 51 -11.79 -3.78 16.62
N SER A 52 -10.57 -3.31 16.87
CA SER A 52 -10.12 -2.92 18.21
C SER A 52 -10.92 -1.75 18.78
N GLU A 53 -11.38 -0.83 17.92
CA GLU A 53 -12.27 0.28 18.26
C GLU A 53 -13.75 -0.15 18.41
N GLY A 54 -14.08 -1.43 18.18
CA GLY A 54 -15.44 -1.97 18.27
C GLY A 54 -16.37 -1.56 17.12
N LYS A 55 -15.82 -1.00 16.03
CA LYS A 55 -16.57 -0.56 14.84
C LYS A 55 -16.80 -1.68 13.84
N LEU A 56 -15.94 -2.70 13.85
CA LEU A 56 -16.07 -3.92 13.04
C LEU A 56 -16.04 -5.16 13.93
N VAL A 57 -16.75 -6.19 13.52
CA VAL A 57 -16.72 -7.50 14.17
C VAL A 57 -15.67 -8.34 13.46
N ALA A 58 -14.67 -8.82 14.21
CA ALA A 58 -13.72 -9.77 13.67
C ALA A 58 -14.42 -11.09 13.33
N ARG A 59 -13.94 -11.75 12.28
CA ARG A 59 -14.34 -13.12 11.92
C ARG A 59 -13.15 -14.05 11.99
N ASP A 60 -13.42 -15.34 12.08
CA ASP A 60 -12.39 -16.36 12.13
C ASP A 60 -11.57 -16.39 10.84
N ALA A 61 -10.24 -16.49 10.99
CA ALA A 61 -9.33 -16.45 9.85
C ALA A 61 -9.45 -17.70 8.97
N GLU A 62 -9.74 -18.87 9.57
CA GLU A 62 -9.98 -20.11 8.84
C GLU A 62 -11.26 -20.04 8.00
N GLU A 63 -12.32 -19.44 8.54
CA GLU A 63 -13.58 -19.24 7.82
C GLU A 63 -13.39 -18.32 6.62
N LEU A 64 -12.69 -17.19 6.81
CA LEU A 64 -12.32 -16.28 5.72
C LEU A 64 -11.49 -16.97 4.63
N PHE A 65 -10.50 -17.78 5.01
CA PHE A 65 -9.64 -18.47 4.05
C PHE A 65 -10.40 -19.48 3.19
N ASN A 66 -11.42 -20.14 3.74
CA ASN A 66 -12.23 -21.13 3.02
C ASN A 66 -13.24 -20.50 2.03
N GLU A 67 -13.47 -19.19 2.07
CA GLU A 67 -14.37 -18.46 1.17
C GLU A 67 -13.70 -17.91 -0.10
N LEU A 68 -12.36 -17.85 -0.13
CA LEU A 68 -11.55 -17.30 -1.23
C LEU A 68 -11.10 -18.37 -2.23
#